data_AF-A0A0L0TC41-F1
#
_entry.id   AF-A0A0L0TC41-F1
#
_cell.length_a   1.000
_cell.length_b   1.000
_cell.length_c   1.000
_cell.angle_alpha   90.00
_cell.angle_beta   90.00
_cell.angle_gamma   90.00
#
_symmetry.space_group_name_H-M   'P 1'
#
loop_
_entity.id
_entity.type
_entity.pdbx_description
1 polymer ?
#
loop_
_entity_poly.entity_id
_entity_poly.type
_entity_poly.pdbx_seq_one_letter_code
_entity_poly.pdbx_strand_id
1 'polypeptide(L)'
;MSCSPAIKPNSPISAAAMDPPSTNRVDSAVNAAAVDLPSILAQPSAWTYRGEGNANLVVATTMEADTDVAAMDPFLKRLGTHHVILRVAKSAHAAAADAPQAHSALDMATFITHVVNPLFPPAHLPALIPVCLPPTFLTELRDHIDATGARPAKRANHAHIDPSQPIALLSPDYARLGDHTLCIEIKPKWLFVKDSTECARPNSPPRTPSPVHTPSPVRTSSPSAGSQACRFCMHQLLKAAKDPHYAPSQLCPLDFLDEATVPDAVRALLATPHNNLRVWVDGVPVSVTAPEWSSVAVDTLCDMSNGTTDARSALTTLLTSVLLELVPVLRTLGDHQQALDQFDPVHVHAEYLALAAQSVDPPRISLDEWRHVIARYLARRAAVEAGTSPPAVDRFQLLAEYVLSMTLKDCSMLITVSKGDELPEGEACKRLPGGEGLVYRAVLLDLDPKALAKVPQWFELDGEIRAHFANGAAAGADFAGVKL
;
A
#
# COMPACT_ATOMS: atom_id res chain seq x y z
N MET A 1 -16.97 45.45 -50.55
CA MET A 1 -15.53 45.72 -50.39
C MET A 1 -15.36 46.54 -49.12
N SER A 2 -15.15 45.87 -48.00
CA SER A 2 -15.33 46.45 -46.65
C SER A 2 -14.03 47.02 -46.09
N CYS A 3 -14.17 48.18 -45.46
CA CYS A 3 -13.14 48.99 -44.83
C CYS A 3 -12.32 48.24 -43.75
N SER A 4 -11.01 48.45 -43.78
CA SER A 4 -10.13 48.29 -42.62
C SER A 4 -10.23 49.51 -41.70
N PRO A 5 -10.08 49.32 -40.38
CA PRO A 5 -9.47 50.37 -39.57
C PRO A 5 -8.31 49.86 -38.69
N ALA A 6 -7.47 50.83 -38.38
CA ALA A 6 -6.18 50.73 -37.72
C ALA A 6 -6.21 50.14 -36.30
N ILE A 7 -5.16 49.38 -35.99
CA ILE A 7 -4.84 48.84 -34.68
C ILE A 7 -4.20 49.95 -33.83
N LYS A 8 -4.83 50.31 -32.72
CA LYS A 8 -4.20 51.06 -31.62
C LYS A 8 -3.49 50.08 -30.67
N PRO A 9 -2.36 50.45 -30.05
CA PRO A 9 -1.66 49.60 -29.11
C PRO A 9 -2.41 49.58 -27.76
N ASN A 10 -2.83 48.39 -27.32
CA ASN A 10 -3.37 48.21 -25.97
C ASN A 10 -2.23 47.96 -24.97
N SER A 11 -2.33 48.68 -23.87
CA SER A 11 -1.53 48.72 -22.65
C SER A 11 -1.22 47.33 -22.07
N PRO A 12 -0.13 47.19 -21.29
CA PRO A 12 0.24 45.93 -20.68
C PRO A 12 -0.82 45.50 -19.66
N ILE A 13 -1.39 44.32 -19.88
CA ILE A 13 -2.24 43.63 -18.92
C ILE A 13 -1.35 43.28 -17.73
N SER A 14 -1.62 43.92 -16.60
CA SER A 14 -1.09 43.57 -15.28
C SER A 14 -1.23 42.07 -15.06
N ALA A 15 -0.10 41.36 -14.93
CA ALA A 15 -0.07 40.01 -14.43
C ALA A 15 -0.64 40.03 -13.00
N ALA A 16 -1.91 39.70 -12.87
CA ALA A 16 -2.48 39.37 -11.57
C ALA A 16 -1.70 38.15 -11.07
N ALA A 17 -0.92 38.36 -10.01
CA ALA A 17 -0.33 37.28 -9.25
C ALA A 17 -1.48 36.35 -8.84
N MET A 18 -1.50 35.15 -9.42
CA MET A 18 -2.31 34.08 -8.87
C MET A 18 -1.67 33.72 -7.54
N ASP A 19 -2.29 34.14 -6.45
CA ASP A 19 -1.98 33.62 -5.13
C ASP A 19 -2.07 32.08 -5.19
N PRO A 20 -1.06 31.36 -4.67
CA PRO A 20 -1.13 29.92 -4.60
C PRO A 20 -2.35 29.51 -3.77
N PRO A 21 -3.07 28.43 -4.13
CA PRO A 21 -4.20 27.97 -3.37
C PRO A 21 -3.76 27.80 -1.92
N SER A 22 -4.50 28.44 -1.02
CA SER A 22 -4.28 28.36 0.43
C SER A 22 -4.31 26.90 0.84
N THR A 23 -3.14 26.29 0.90
CA THR A 23 -2.94 25.01 1.56
C THR A 23 -3.49 25.18 2.96
N ASN A 24 -4.44 24.33 3.34
CA ASN A 24 -4.89 24.18 4.71
C ASN A 24 -3.65 23.93 5.59
N ARG A 25 -3.11 25.01 6.15
CA ARG A 25 -2.02 25.04 7.13
C ARG A 25 -2.54 24.78 8.56
N VAL A 26 -3.80 24.41 8.67
CA VAL A 26 -4.44 23.97 9.91
C VAL A 26 -4.70 22.47 9.72
N ASP A 27 -4.15 21.63 10.60
CA ASP A 27 -4.44 20.19 10.82
C ASP A 27 -3.24 19.23 10.86
N SER A 28 -1.98 19.71 10.86
CA SER A 28 -0.83 18.83 11.12
C SER A 28 -0.56 18.56 12.60
N ALA A 29 -1.23 19.27 13.53
CA ALA A 29 -0.97 19.20 14.97
C ALA A 29 -1.76 18.09 15.70
N VAL A 30 -2.86 17.60 15.12
CA VAL A 30 -3.78 16.65 15.78
C VAL A 30 -3.46 15.18 15.42
N ASN A 31 -2.59 14.93 14.44
CA ASN A 31 -2.20 13.56 14.04
C ASN A 31 -1.00 12.99 14.81
N ALA A 32 -0.43 13.76 15.75
CA ALA A 32 0.74 13.36 16.54
C ALA A 32 0.43 13.19 18.04
N ALA A 33 -0.80 13.40 18.46
CA ALA A 33 -1.24 13.20 19.84
C ALA A 33 -2.38 12.19 19.87
N ALA A 34 -2.29 11.21 20.77
CA ALA A 34 -3.39 10.29 21.01
C ALA A 34 -4.52 11.03 21.73
N VAL A 35 -5.76 10.74 21.31
CA VAL A 35 -6.97 11.33 21.89
C VAL A 35 -7.80 10.26 22.58
N ASP A 36 -8.74 10.62 23.44
CA ASP A 36 -9.59 9.64 24.10
C ASP A 36 -10.53 8.94 23.10
N LEU A 37 -10.71 7.62 23.27
CA LEU A 37 -11.70 6.89 22.49
C LEU A 37 -13.10 7.46 22.75
N PRO A 38 -13.87 7.83 21.70
CA PRO A 38 -15.22 8.35 21.88
C PRO A 38 -16.12 7.39 22.67
N SER A 39 -16.95 7.95 23.55
CA SER A 39 -17.82 7.17 24.44
C SER A 39 -18.74 6.20 23.71
N ILE A 40 -19.21 6.56 22.50
CA ILE A 40 -20.02 5.69 21.63
C ILE A 40 -19.28 4.42 21.17
N LEU A 41 -17.94 4.45 21.15
CA LEU A 41 -17.09 3.32 20.78
C LEU A 41 -16.50 2.60 22.01
N ALA A 42 -16.76 3.11 23.21
CA ALA A 42 -16.11 2.67 24.45
C ALA A 42 -16.70 1.40 25.08
N GLN A 43 -17.59 0.68 24.37
CA GLN A 43 -18.15 -0.60 24.83
C GLN A 43 -17.38 -1.79 24.23
N PRO A 44 -16.57 -2.54 25.00
CA PRO A 44 -15.79 -3.67 24.48
C PRO A 44 -16.62 -4.74 23.77
N SER A 45 -17.83 -5.03 24.27
CA SER A 45 -18.73 -6.05 23.70
C SER A 45 -19.35 -5.67 22.36
N ALA A 46 -19.24 -4.41 21.94
CA ALA A 46 -19.68 -3.96 20.62
C ALA A 46 -18.64 -4.26 19.51
N TRP A 47 -17.44 -4.71 19.89
CA TRP A 47 -16.34 -4.97 18.96
C TRP A 47 -16.25 -6.45 18.62
N THR A 48 -16.11 -6.75 17.33
CA THR A 48 -16.02 -8.10 16.80
C THR A 48 -14.65 -8.37 16.20
N TYR A 49 -14.16 -9.60 16.30
CA TYR A 49 -12.87 -9.98 15.72
C TYR A 49 -12.91 -9.88 14.18
N ARG A 50 -11.94 -9.17 13.59
CA ARG A 50 -11.80 -9.01 12.13
C ARG A 50 -10.60 -9.76 11.58
N GLY A 51 -9.47 -9.73 12.29
CA GLY A 51 -8.24 -10.38 11.85
C GLY A 51 -7.07 -10.09 12.79
N GLU A 52 -5.95 -10.78 12.60
CA GLU A 52 -4.73 -10.50 13.36
C GLU A 52 -3.45 -10.83 12.59
N GLY A 53 -2.45 -9.98 12.78
CA GLY A 53 -1.07 -10.18 12.32
C GLY A 53 -0.20 -10.79 13.41
N ASN A 54 1.12 -10.63 13.31
CA ASN A 54 2.03 -11.05 14.38
C ASN A 54 1.93 -10.10 15.59
N ALA A 55 1.95 -8.79 15.34
CA ALA A 55 2.06 -7.77 16.39
C ALA A 55 0.73 -7.10 16.78
N ASN A 56 -0.33 -7.23 15.97
CA ASN A 56 -1.57 -6.50 16.19
C ASN A 56 -2.80 -7.39 15.96
N LEU A 57 -3.88 -7.10 16.68
CA LEU A 57 -5.22 -7.63 16.48
C LEU A 57 -6.12 -6.49 15.97
N VAL A 58 -7.01 -6.80 15.03
CA VAL A 58 -7.97 -5.86 14.47
C VAL A 58 -9.37 -6.32 14.87
N VAL A 59 -10.11 -5.41 15.50
CA VAL A 59 -11.54 -5.57 15.79
C VAL A 59 -12.34 -4.55 14.99
N ALA A 60 -13.60 -4.85 14.71
CA ALA A 60 -14.52 -4.01 13.95
C ALA A 60 -15.81 -3.76 14.71
N THR A 61 -16.40 -2.59 14.55
CA THR A 61 -17.74 -2.26 15.03
C THR A 61 -18.47 -1.37 14.02
N THR A 62 -19.79 -1.28 14.16
CA THR A 62 -20.64 -0.39 13.35
C THR A 62 -21.44 0.48 14.30
N MET A 63 -21.30 1.80 14.15
CA MET A 63 -22.08 2.78 14.89
C MET A 63 -23.53 2.78 14.38
N GLU A 64 -24.50 3.10 15.24
CA GLU A 64 -25.91 3.11 14.83
C GLU A 64 -26.16 4.11 13.69
N ALA A 65 -27.07 3.77 12.78
CA ALA A 65 -27.31 4.51 11.54
C ALA A 65 -27.94 5.90 11.76
N ASP A 66 -28.59 6.13 12.89
CA ASP A 66 -29.12 7.43 13.33
C ASP A 66 -28.05 8.34 13.95
N THR A 67 -26.84 7.82 14.12
CA THR A 67 -25.71 8.62 14.59
C THR A 67 -25.27 9.58 13.48
N ASP A 68 -25.66 10.86 13.58
CA ASP A 68 -25.26 11.88 12.61
C ASP A 68 -23.75 12.14 12.68
N VAL A 69 -22.96 11.40 11.87
CA VAL A 69 -21.50 11.51 11.73
C VAL A 69 -21.08 12.95 11.38
N ALA A 70 -21.92 13.70 10.66
CA ALA A 70 -21.62 15.07 10.26
C ALA A 70 -21.81 16.09 11.40
N ALA A 71 -22.67 15.79 12.38
CA ALA A 71 -22.90 16.55 13.61
C ALA A 71 -22.07 16.08 14.83
N MET A 72 -21.30 15.00 14.69
CA MET A 72 -20.39 14.55 15.75
C MET A 72 -19.19 15.48 15.94
N ASP A 73 -18.46 15.23 17.03
CA ASP A 73 -17.14 15.82 17.29
C ASP A 73 -16.26 15.79 16.02
N PRO A 74 -15.49 16.87 15.72
CA PRO A 74 -14.56 16.91 14.60
C PRO A 74 -13.72 15.63 14.42
N PHE A 75 -13.43 14.91 15.50
CA PHE A 75 -12.76 13.61 15.50
C PHE A 75 -13.48 12.54 14.68
N LEU A 76 -14.78 12.30 14.90
CA LEU A 76 -15.54 11.25 14.21
C LEU A 76 -15.86 11.64 12.76
N LYS A 77 -15.98 12.94 12.49
CA LYS A 77 -16.13 13.48 11.14
C LYS A 77 -14.95 13.13 10.22
N ARG A 78 -13.75 12.93 10.77
CA ARG A 78 -12.56 12.51 10.00
C ARG A 78 -12.62 11.06 9.52
N LEU A 79 -13.40 10.22 10.19
CA LEU A 79 -13.60 8.83 9.77
C LEU A 79 -14.59 8.77 8.60
N GLY A 80 -15.57 9.69 8.57
CA GLY A 80 -16.52 9.81 7.46
C GLY A 80 -17.39 8.58 7.25
N THR A 81 -17.48 7.68 8.24
CA THR A 81 -18.16 6.38 8.10
C THR A 81 -18.66 5.86 9.44
N HIS A 82 -19.68 5.01 9.41
CA HIS A 82 -20.20 4.31 10.60
C HIS A 82 -19.46 2.99 10.86
N HIS A 83 -18.74 2.46 9.88
CA HIS A 83 -18.00 1.20 10.01
C HIS A 83 -16.55 1.49 10.35
N VAL A 84 -16.12 1.13 11.56
CA VAL A 84 -14.78 1.46 12.06
C VAL A 84 -14.05 0.22 12.55
N ILE A 85 -12.73 0.26 12.47
CA ILE A 85 -11.84 -0.76 13.01
C ILE A 85 -10.91 -0.15 14.06
N LEU A 86 -10.52 -0.99 15.02
CA LEU A 86 -9.53 -0.68 16.03
C LEU A 86 -8.40 -1.70 15.93
N ARG A 87 -7.18 -1.20 15.72
CA ARG A 87 -5.93 -1.99 15.72
C ARG A 87 -5.27 -1.86 17.08
N VAL A 88 -5.30 -2.94 17.85
CA VAL A 88 -4.71 -3.05 19.19
C VAL A 88 -3.43 -3.90 19.17
N ALA A 89 -2.47 -3.54 20.01
CA ALA A 89 -1.21 -4.25 20.13
C ALA A 89 -1.41 -5.63 20.78
N LYS A 90 -0.52 -6.57 20.44
CA LYS A 90 -0.46 -7.89 21.06
C LYS A 90 0.87 -8.14 21.76
N SER A 91 0.81 -8.88 22.86
CA SER A 91 1.97 -9.41 23.56
C SER A 91 1.98 -10.94 23.51
N ALA A 92 3.17 -11.51 23.37
CA ALA A 92 3.34 -12.97 23.42
C ALA A 92 3.06 -13.49 24.84
N HIS A 93 2.53 -14.70 24.96
CA HIS A 93 2.26 -15.32 26.26
C HIS A 93 3.54 -15.58 27.07
N ALA A 94 4.64 -15.87 26.38
CA ALA A 94 5.97 -15.86 26.95
C ALA A 94 6.65 -14.56 26.51
N ALA A 95 6.96 -13.68 27.46
CA ALA A 95 7.79 -12.51 27.20
C ALA A 95 9.18 -12.98 26.76
N ALA A 96 9.39 -13.14 25.46
CA ALA A 96 10.73 -13.24 24.92
C ALA A 96 11.37 -11.87 25.14
N ALA A 97 12.30 -11.79 26.10
CA ALA A 97 13.02 -10.57 26.46
C ALA A 97 13.78 -9.93 25.26
N ASP A 98 13.92 -10.67 24.16
CA ASP A 98 14.65 -10.28 22.95
C ASP A 98 13.76 -10.01 21.72
N ALA A 99 12.43 -9.94 21.88
CA ALA A 99 11.58 -9.55 20.76
C ALA A 99 11.86 -8.07 20.41
N PRO A 100 12.19 -7.71 19.15
CA PRO A 100 12.41 -6.33 18.78
C PRO A 100 11.17 -5.53 19.14
N GLN A 101 11.37 -4.49 19.96
CA GLN A 101 10.31 -3.61 20.46
C GLN A 101 9.48 -3.13 19.27
N ALA A 102 8.24 -3.60 19.16
CA ALA A 102 7.34 -3.20 18.10
C ALA A 102 7.14 -1.69 18.18
N HIS A 103 7.07 -1.02 17.03
CA HIS A 103 6.68 0.40 16.99
C HIS A 103 5.34 0.57 17.69
N SER A 104 5.25 1.56 18.58
CA SER A 104 3.97 1.86 19.22
C SER A 104 2.94 2.25 18.16
N ALA A 105 1.65 2.12 18.49
CA ALA A 105 0.58 2.61 17.61
C ALA A 105 0.82 4.07 17.20
N LEU A 106 1.24 4.91 18.15
CA LEU A 106 1.57 6.30 17.90
C LEU A 106 2.73 6.47 16.92
N ASP A 107 3.81 5.69 17.07
CA ASP A 107 4.95 5.76 16.15
C ASP A 107 4.56 5.37 14.73
N MET A 108 3.72 4.33 14.58
CA MET A 108 3.21 3.89 13.28
C MET A 108 2.37 4.96 12.60
N ALA A 109 1.41 5.57 13.33
CA ALA A 109 0.60 6.65 12.78
C ALA A 109 1.43 7.89 12.45
N THR A 110 2.40 8.24 13.30
CA THR A 110 3.31 9.38 13.09
C THR A 110 4.18 9.15 11.87
N PHE A 111 4.74 7.94 11.70
CA PHE A 111 5.49 7.56 10.50
C PHE A 111 4.63 7.68 9.25
N ILE A 112 3.45 7.04 9.23
CA ILE A 112 2.57 7.09 8.04
C ILE A 112 2.19 8.54 7.73
N THR A 113 1.78 9.32 8.74
CA THR A 113 1.36 10.71 8.57
C THR A 113 2.47 11.62 8.05
N HIS A 114 3.67 11.54 8.60
CA HIS A 114 4.72 12.51 8.28
C HIS A 114 5.71 12.03 7.23
N VAL A 115 5.77 10.73 6.94
CA VAL A 115 6.74 10.13 6.02
C VAL A 115 6.07 9.58 4.77
N VAL A 116 4.95 8.85 4.92
CA VAL A 116 4.30 8.19 3.79
C VAL A 116 3.27 9.10 3.12
N ASN A 117 2.42 9.78 3.89
CA ASN A 117 1.36 10.61 3.32
C ASN A 117 1.85 11.70 2.35
N PRO A 118 3.00 12.37 2.56
CA PRO A 118 3.53 13.33 1.60
C PRO A 118 3.84 12.77 0.21
N LEU A 119 3.88 11.44 0.05
CA LEU A 119 4.21 10.76 -1.21
C LEU A 119 2.97 10.47 -2.07
N PHE A 120 1.76 10.53 -1.52
CA PHE A 120 0.56 10.07 -2.24
C PHE A 120 -0.59 11.07 -2.13
N PRO A 121 -1.52 11.07 -3.10
CA PRO A 121 -2.77 11.81 -2.96
C PRO A 121 -3.54 11.34 -1.70
N PRO A 122 -4.10 12.26 -0.89
CA PRO A 122 -4.84 11.92 0.34
C PRO A 122 -5.97 10.91 0.13
N ALA A 123 -6.60 10.90 -1.05
CA ALA A 123 -7.69 9.99 -1.39
C ALA A 123 -7.31 8.50 -1.36
N HIS A 124 -6.02 8.19 -1.41
CA HIS A 124 -5.50 6.80 -1.41
C HIS A 124 -4.80 6.41 -0.12
N LEU A 125 -4.91 7.23 0.93
CA LEU A 125 -4.22 7.04 2.20
C LEU A 125 -5.21 6.75 3.33
N PRO A 126 -4.84 5.88 4.29
CA PRO A 126 -5.71 5.55 5.39
C PRO A 126 -5.74 6.69 6.42
N ALA A 127 -6.92 6.99 6.93
CA ALA A 127 -7.13 7.81 8.10
C ALA A 127 -6.85 6.93 9.33
N LEU A 128 -5.68 7.14 9.95
CA LEU A 128 -5.25 6.44 11.15
C LEU A 128 -5.22 7.42 12.30
N ILE A 129 -6.08 7.20 13.29
CA ILE A 129 -6.19 8.09 14.45
C ILE A 129 -5.73 7.36 15.71
N PRO A 130 -4.62 7.80 16.33
CA PRO A 130 -4.19 7.25 17.61
C PRO A 130 -5.21 7.55 18.71
N VAL A 131 -5.67 6.52 19.41
CA VAL A 131 -6.63 6.64 20.51
C VAL A 131 -6.08 6.04 21.80
N CYS A 132 -6.28 6.75 22.90
CA CYS A 132 -6.01 6.32 24.26
C CYS A 132 -7.13 5.39 24.75
N LEU A 133 -6.72 4.23 25.28
CA LEU A 133 -7.58 3.20 25.82
C LEU A 133 -7.19 2.89 27.26
N PRO A 134 -8.16 2.88 28.20
CA PRO A 134 -7.91 2.40 29.55
C PRO A 134 -7.46 0.92 29.53
N PRO A 135 -6.51 0.51 30.40
CA PRO A 135 -6.12 -0.90 30.52
C PRO A 135 -7.31 -1.83 30.84
N THR A 136 -8.34 -1.31 31.53
CA THR A 136 -9.59 -2.02 31.80
C THR A 136 -10.36 -2.35 30.52
N PHE A 137 -10.51 -1.38 29.62
CA PHE A 137 -11.12 -1.59 28.31
C PHE A 137 -10.39 -2.66 27.51
N LEU A 138 -9.05 -2.62 27.47
CA LEU A 138 -8.24 -3.61 26.75
C LEU A 138 -8.38 -5.01 27.33
N THR A 139 -8.48 -5.12 28.65
CA THR A 139 -8.70 -6.38 29.37
C THR A 139 -10.09 -6.95 29.06
N GLU A 140 -11.13 -6.13 29.15
CA GLU A 140 -12.50 -6.52 28.83
C GLU A 140 -12.67 -6.91 27.36
N LEU A 141 -12.03 -6.16 26.44
CA LEU A 141 -12.02 -6.47 25.02
C LEU A 141 -11.33 -7.80 24.74
N ARG A 142 -10.18 -8.05 25.37
CA ARG A 142 -9.48 -9.35 25.29
C ARG A 142 -10.40 -10.49 25.72
N ASP A 143 -10.96 -10.38 26.91
CA ASP A 143 -11.77 -11.44 27.50
C ASP A 143 -13.04 -11.69 26.66
N HIS A 144 -13.67 -10.62 26.15
CA HIS A 144 -14.78 -10.71 25.20
C HIS A 144 -14.38 -11.47 23.93
N ILE A 145 -13.31 -11.05 23.25
CA ILE A 145 -12.88 -11.65 21.98
C ILE A 145 -12.46 -13.11 22.17
N ASP A 146 -11.71 -13.42 23.22
CA ASP A 146 -11.29 -14.80 23.50
C ASP A 146 -12.52 -15.70 23.81
N ALA A 147 -13.55 -15.17 24.50
CA ALA A 147 -14.79 -15.90 24.75
C ALA A 147 -15.60 -16.21 23.48
N THR A 148 -15.46 -15.42 22.42
CA THR A 148 -16.11 -15.73 21.13
C THR A 148 -15.52 -16.93 20.40
N GLY A 149 -14.27 -17.30 20.71
CA GLY A 149 -13.53 -18.33 19.98
C GLY A 149 -13.21 -17.98 18.51
N ALA A 150 -13.40 -16.72 18.08
CA ALA A 150 -13.23 -16.30 16.68
C ALA A 150 -11.77 -16.27 16.19
N ARG A 151 -10.80 -16.25 17.12
CA ARG A 151 -9.37 -16.19 16.81
C ARG A 151 -8.83 -17.55 16.37
N PRO A 152 -8.01 -17.64 15.31
CA PRO A 152 -7.38 -18.91 14.91
C PRO A 152 -6.53 -19.50 16.04
N ALA A 153 -6.68 -20.79 16.33
CA ALA A 153 -6.02 -21.45 17.47
C ALA A 153 -4.50 -21.20 17.55
N LYS A 154 -3.79 -21.28 16.41
CA LYS A 154 -2.33 -20.99 16.35
C LYS A 154 -2.00 -19.57 16.81
N ARG A 155 -2.88 -18.60 16.54
CA ARG A 155 -2.70 -17.19 16.90
C ARG A 155 -3.08 -16.93 18.34
N ALA A 156 -4.24 -17.46 18.76
CA ALA A 156 -4.73 -17.38 20.14
C ALA A 156 -3.71 -17.93 21.14
N ASN A 157 -3.09 -19.08 20.83
CA ASN A 157 -2.10 -19.70 21.72
C ASN A 157 -0.76 -18.94 21.76
N HIS A 158 -0.46 -18.09 20.79
CA HIS A 158 0.84 -17.41 20.69
C HIS A 158 0.84 -16.07 21.41
N ALA A 159 -0.22 -15.26 21.25
CA ALA A 159 -0.27 -13.90 21.76
C ALA A 159 -1.70 -13.48 22.14
N HIS A 160 -1.85 -12.49 23.01
CA HIS A 160 -3.12 -11.88 23.42
C HIS A 160 -3.05 -10.36 23.25
N ILE A 161 -4.19 -9.66 23.36
CA ILE A 161 -4.23 -8.19 23.38
C ILE A 161 -3.43 -7.71 24.60
N ASP A 162 -2.49 -6.78 24.40
CA ASP A 162 -1.60 -6.28 25.45
C ASP A 162 -2.21 -5.08 26.20
N PRO A 163 -2.67 -5.23 27.46
CA PRO A 163 -3.27 -4.12 28.21
C PRO A 163 -2.26 -3.05 28.64
N SER A 164 -0.95 -3.31 28.51
CA SER A 164 0.11 -2.34 28.82
C SER A 164 0.38 -1.33 27.70
N GLN A 165 -0.24 -1.53 26.53
CA GLN A 165 -0.14 -0.64 25.37
C GLN A 165 -1.42 0.19 25.25
N PRO A 166 -1.52 1.35 25.91
CA PRO A 166 -2.76 2.11 26.01
C PRO A 166 -3.12 2.87 24.73
N ILE A 167 -2.29 2.83 23.70
CA ILE A 167 -2.56 3.51 22.43
C ILE A 167 -2.90 2.47 21.36
N ALA A 168 -4.05 2.64 20.73
CA ALA A 168 -4.49 1.87 19.57
C ALA A 168 -4.67 2.79 18.35
N LEU A 169 -4.88 2.22 17.17
CA LEU A 169 -5.23 2.98 15.96
C LEU A 169 -6.68 2.74 15.59
N LEU A 170 -7.48 3.82 15.58
CA LEU A 170 -8.83 3.85 15.05
C LEU A 170 -8.79 4.26 13.57
N SER A 171 -9.58 3.58 12.73
CA SER A 171 -9.63 3.81 11.29
C SER A 171 -11.01 3.46 10.75
N PRO A 172 -11.44 4.01 9.59
CA PRO A 172 -12.53 3.45 8.81
C PRO A 172 -12.30 1.95 8.54
N ASP A 173 -13.34 1.13 8.55
CA ASP A 173 -13.29 -0.23 8.01
C ASP A 173 -13.23 -0.12 6.50
N TYR A 174 -11.99 -0.02 5.98
CA TYR A 174 -11.75 0.12 4.56
C TYR A 174 -12.27 -1.05 3.72
N ALA A 175 -12.72 -2.16 4.31
CA ALA A 175 -13.35 -3.27 3.61
C ALA A 175 -14.89 -3.18 3.52
N ARG A 176 -15.53 -2.10 4.03
CA ARG A 176 -17.00 -1.88 4.00
C ARG A 176 -17.37 -0.50 3.46
N LEU A 177 -18.16 -0.44 2.40
CA LEU A 177 -18.64 0.83 1.80
C LEU A 177 -20.19 0.95 1.83
N GLY A 178 -20.86 -0.03 2.42
CA GLY A 178 -22.32 -0.14 2.53
C GLY A 178 -22.72 -1.59 2.85
N ASP A 179 -24.01 -1.90 2.74
CA ASP A 179 -24.57 -3.22 3.07
C ASP A 179 -24.06 -4.32 2.13
N HIS A 180 -23.90 -4.00 0.84
CA HIS A 180 -23.38 -4.91 -0.19
C HIS A 180 -22.06 -4.40 -0.74
N THR A 181 -20.97 -5.08 -0.38
CA THR A 181 -19.61 -4.62 -0.64
C THR A 181 -18.75 -5.74 -1.20
N LEU A 182 -18.10 -5.45 -2.32
CA LEU A 182 -16.98 -6.23 -2.84
C LEU A 182 -15.67 -5.58 -2.41
N CYS A 183 -14.88 -6.30 -1.62
CA CYS A 183 -13.56 -5.85 -1.17
C CYS A 183 -12.47 -6.70 -1.83
N ILE A 184 -11.43 -6.04 -2.34
CA ILE A 184 -10.34 -6.65 -3.10
C ILE A 184 -9.02 -6.10 -2.55
N GLU A 185 -8.15 -6.97 -2.03
CA GLU A 185 -6.78 -6.61 -1.65
C GLU A 185 -5.83 -7.04 -2.77
N ILE A 186 -5.03 -6.09 -3.30
CA ILE A 186 -3.98 -6.34 -4.29
C ILE A 186 -2.62 -6.01 -3.70
N LYS A 187 -1.64 -6.91 -3.82
CA LYS A 187 -0.22 -6.59 -3.59
C LYS A 187 0.47 -6.34 -4.94
N PRO A 188 0.69 -5.08 -5.34
CA PRO A 188 1.24 -4.74 -6.65
C PRO A 188 2.71 -5.17 -6.81
N LYS A 189 3.46 -5.34 -5.71
CA LYS A 189 4.90 -5.67 -5.71
C LYS A 189 5.73 -4.53 -6.31
N TRP A 190 6.83 -4.87 -6.99
CA TRP A 190 7.79 -3.93 -7.55
C TRP A 190 7.30 -3.46 -8.91
N LEU A 191 6.99 -2.17 -9.02
CA LEU A 191 6.44 -1.51 -10.20
C LEU A 191 7.54 -0.82 -11.03
N PHE A 192 8.75 -1.38 -11.03
CA PHE A 192 9.86 -0.94 -11.86
C PHE A 192 10.83 -2.11 -12.10
N VAL A 193 11.66 -1.98 -13.14
CA VAL A 193 12.80 -2.87 -13.39
C VAL A 193 14.06 -2.19 -12.86
N LYS A 194 14.85 -2.92 -12.09
CA LYS A 194 16.15 -2.42 -11.63
C LYS A 194 17.23 -2.82 -12.63
N ASP A 195 17.65 -1.88 -13.45
CA ASP A 195 18.81 -2.02 -14.34
C ASP A 195 20.11 -1.77 -13.54
N SER A 196 21.01 -2.74 -13.53
CA SER A 196 22.31 -2.63 -12.88
C SER A 196 23.25 -1.61 -13.54
N THR A 197 23.01 -1.28 -14.82
CA THR A 197 23.76 -0.26 -15.56
C THR A 197 23.24 1.16 -15.29
N GLU A 198 22.00 1.29 -14.83
CA GLU A 198 21.36 2.58 -14.51
C GLU A 198 21.45 2.95 -13.02
N CYS A 199 21.90 2.02 -12.17
CA CYS A 199 22.12 2.29 -10.74
C CYS A 199 23.08 3.46 -10.53
N ALA A 200 22.74 4.35 -9.61
CA ALA A 200 23.59 5.47 -9.24
C ALA A 200 24.93 4.95 -8.70
N ARG A 201 26.05 5.46 -9.24
CA ARG A 201 27.38 5.15 -8.71
C ARG A 201 27.63 5.91 -7.41
N PRO A 202 28.46 5.38 -6.50
CA PRO A 202 28.86 6.10 -5.29
C PRO A 202 29.39 7.50 -5.64
N ASN A 203 29.02 8.52 -4.86
CA ASN A 203 29.41 9.93 -5.04
C ASN A 203 28.98 10.59 -6.37
N SER A 204 28.10 9.96 -7.16
CA SER A 204 27.50 10.62 -8.33
C SER A 204 26.27 11.43 -7.93
N PRO A 205 25.95 12.53 -8.64
CA PRO A 205 24.70 13.22 -8.42
C PRO A 205 23.52 12.24 -8.62
N PRO A 206 22.48 12.33 -7.77
CA PRO A 206 21.25 11.55 -7.91
C PRO A 206 20.74 11.66 -9.34
N ARG A 207 20.53 10.52 -10.01
CA ARG A 207 20.00 10.54 -11.37
C ARG A 207 18.53 10.94 -11.34
N THR A 208 18.11 11.72 -12.31
CA THR A 208 16.70 11.83 -12.67
C THR A 208 16.23 10.42 -13.06
N PRO A 209 15.23 9.84 -12.39
CA PRO A 209 14.65 8.59 -12.87
C PRO A 209 14.25 8.79 -14.33
N SER A 210 14.66 7.87 -15.22
CA SER A 210 13.99 7.78 -16.52
C SER A 210 12.49 7.64 -16.22
N PRO A 211 11.61 8.40 -16.87
CA PRO A 211 10.17 8.22 -16.66
C PRO A 211 9.85 6.74 -16.81
N VAL A 212 9.03 6.18 -15.91
CA VAL A 212 8.54 4.79 -15.95
C VAL A 212 7.84 4.47 -17.29
N HIS A 213 7.63 5.49 -18.14
CA HIS A 213 7.20 5.43 -19.54
C HIS A 213 8.18 4.80 -20.54
N THR A 214 9.32 4.23 -20.14
CA THR A 214 10.01 3.33 -21.06
C THR A 214 9.09 2.14 -21.32
N PRO A 215 8.73 1.85 -22.59
CA PRO A 215 7.85 0.74 -22.92
C PRO A 215 8.39 -0.53 -22.26
N SER A 216 7.49 -1.35 -21.71
CA SER A 216 7.82 -2.68 -21.19
C SER A 216 8.88 -3.32 -22.08
N PRO A 217 9.99 -3.85 -21.50
CA PRO A 217 11.02 -4.49 -22.30
C PRO A 217 10.37 -5.47 -23.28
N VAL A 218 10.87 -5.48 -24.52
CA VAL A 218 10.31 -6.29 -25.62
C VAL A 218 10.08 -7.71 -25.11
N ARG A 219 8.81 -8.14 -25.12
CA ARG A 219 8.36 -9.45 -24.65
C ARG A 219 9.08 -10.54 -25.44
N THR A 220 9.86 -11.40 -24.76
CA THR A 220 10.50 -12.53 -25.44
C THR A 220 10.21 -13.83 -24.70
N SER A 221 9.67 -14.82 -25.43
CA SER A 221 9.48 -16.19 -24.94
C SER A 221 10.79 -16.97 -24.76
N SER A 222 11.92 -16.39 -25.15
CA SER A 222 13.24 -17.01 -25.11
C SER A 222 14.26 -15.97 -24.64
N PRO A 223 14.34 -15.71 -23.33
CA PRO A 223 15.36 -14.82 -22.80
C PRO A 223 16.76 -15.38 -23.07
N SER A 224 17.68 -14.50 -23.45
CA SER A 224 19.08 -14.82 -23.68
C SER A 224 19.93 -14.37 -22.49
N ALA A 225 21.22 -14.74 -22.49
CA ALA A 225 22.18 -14.17 -21.55
C ALA A 225 22.26 -12.65 -21.76
N GLY A 226 21.54 -11.88 -20.93
CA GLY A 226 21.39 -10.43 -21.04
C GLY A 226 19.95 -9.92 -20.97
N SER A 227 18.94 -10.79 -21.02
CA SER A 227 17.54 -10.41 -20.84
C SER A 227 17.29 -9.82 -19.45
N GLN A 228 16.54 -8.72 -19.40
CA GLN A 228 16.04 -8.14 -18.16
C GLN A 228 14.60 -8.60 -17.94
N ALA A 229 14.32 -9.10 -16.73
CA ALA A 229 12.97 -9.41 -16.28
C ALA A 229 12.70 -8.65 -14.97
N CYS A 230 11.42 -8.37 -14.68
CA CYS A 230 11.08 -7.75 -13.41
C CYS A 230 11.38 -8.70 -12.24
N ARG A 231 11.63 -8.13 -11.05
CA ARG A 231 11.99 -8.91 -9.86
C ARG A 231 10.92 -9.95 -9.49
N PHE A 232 9.64 -9.62 -9.65
CA PHE A 232 8.56 -10.56 -9.33
C PHE A 232 8.63 -11.81 -10.20
N CYS A 233 8.75 -11.64 -11.51
CA CYS A 233 8.82 -12.74 -12.48
C CYS A 233 10.05 -13.63 -12.23
N MET A 234 11.24 -13.05 -12.01
CA MET A 234 12.43 -13.82 -11.62
C MET A 234 12.19 -14.62 -10.33
N HIS A 235 11.51 -14.02 -9.35
CA HIS A 235 11.24 -14.69 -8.08
C HIS A 235 10.20 -15.82 -8.21
N GLN A 236 9.25 -15.74 -9.14
CA GLN A 236 8.32 -16.84 -9.42
C GLN A 236 9.08 -18.10 -9.85
N LEU A 237 10.13 -17.95 -10.67
CA LEU A 237 10.98 -19.06 -11.11
C LEU A 237 11.72 -19.70 -9.95
N LEU A 238 12.36 -18.90 -9.08
CA LEU A 238 13.04 -19.42 -7.90
C LEU A 238 12.08 -20.16 -6.96
N LYS A 239 10.84 -19.70 -6.81
CA LYS A 239 9.83 -20.38 -6.00
C LYS A 239 9.43 -21.73 -6.59
N ALA A 240 9.21 -21.79 -7.90
CA ALA A 240 8.91 -23.04 -8.60
C ALA A 240 10.06 -24.05 -8.51
N ALA A 241 11.31 -23.57 -8.51
CA ALA A 241 12.48 -24.42 -8.28
C ALA A 241 12.58 -24.94 -6.84
N LYS A 242 12.09 -24.19 -5.85
CA LYS A 242 12.09 -24.57 -4.42
C LYS A 242 10.91 -25.47 -4.04
N ASP A 243 9.81 -25.42 -4.78
CA ASP A 243 8.60 -26.21 -4.53
C ASP A 243 8.01 -26.74 -5.86
N PRO A 244 8.09 -28.06 -6.12
CA PRO A 244 7.55 -28.69 -7.32
C PRO A 244 6.04 -28.52 -7.51
N HIS A 245 5.29 -28.18 -6.45
CA HIS A 245 3.84 -27.95 -6.50
C HIS A 245 3.48 -26.48 -6.70
N TYR A 246 4.48 -25.58 -6.71
CA TYR A 246 4.26 -24.16 -6.89
C TYR A 246 4.02 -23.84 -8.37
N ALA A 247 2.78 -23.46 -8.70
CA ALA A 247 2.45 -22.91 -10.01
C ALA A 247 2.96 -21.45 -10.11
N PRO A 248 3.85 -21.10 -11.04
CA PRO A 248 4.28 -19.71 -11.22
C PRO A 248 3.12 -18.81 -11.65
N SER A 249 3.13 -17.57 -11.16
CA SER A 249 2.18 -16.56 -11.61
C SER A 249 2.56 -16.00 -12.99
N GLN A 250 1.55 -15.83 -13.85
CA GLN A 250 1.69 -15.16 -15.15
C GLN A 250 1.63 -13.63 -15.04
N LEU A 251 1.40 -13.09 -13.83
CA LEU A 251 1.34 -11.64 -13.62
C LEU A 251 2.75 -11.04 -13.74
N CYS A 252 2.90 -10.03 -14.60
CA CYS A 252 3.98 -9.07 -14.46
C CYS A 252 3.42 -7.81 -13.76
N PRO A 253 3.92 -7.41 -12.58
CA PRO A 253 3.51 -6.17 -11.92
C PRO A 253 3.53 -4.91 -12.80
N LEU A 254 4.43 -4.85 -13.79
CA LEU A 254 4.54 -3.72 -14.69
C LEU A 254 3.31 -3.56 -15.59
N ASP A 255 2.54 -4.63 -15.80
CA ASP A 255 1.29 -4.57 -16.57
C ASP A 255 0.22 -3.69 -15.90
N PHE A 256 0.37 -3.39 -14.61
CA PHE A 256 -0.49 -2.43 -13.91
C PHE A 256 -0.23 -0.96 -14.28
N LEU A 257 0.86 -0.67 -15.00
CA LEU A 257 1.31 0.70 -15.28
C LEU A 257 0.88 1.20 -16.66
N ASP A 258 0.41 0.31 -17.53
CA ASP A 258 -0.08 0.60 -18.87
C ASP A 258 -1.53 0.12 -19.00
N GLU A 259 -2.42 1.06 -19.31
CA GLU A 259 -3.85 0.82 -19.50
C GLU A 259 -4.12 -0.30 -20.52
N ALA A 260 -3.28 -0.42 -21.55
CA ALA A 260 -3.41 -1.47 -22.56
C ALA A 260 -3.15 -2.88 -22.00
N THR A 261 -2.35 -3.00 -20.93
CA THR A 261 -1.96 -4.28 -20.34
C THR A 261 -2.71 -4.63 -19.05
N VAL A 262 -3.41 -3.67 -18.44
CA VAL A 262 -4.24 -3.91 -17.25
C VAL A 262 -5.19 -5.10 -17.41
N PRO A 263 -5.92 -5.29 -18.53
CA PRO A 263 -6.78 -6.46 -18.70
C PRO A 263 -6.02 -7.80 -18.59
N ASP A 264 -4.79 -7.86 -19.11
CA ASP A 264 -3.94 -9.05 -19.00
C ASP A 264 -3.47 -9.28 -17.57
N ALA A 265 -3.09 -8.20 -16.86
CA ALA A 265 -2.72 -8.24 -15.45
C ALA A 265 -3.85 -8.84 -14.59
N VAL A 266 -5.09 -8.38 -14.81
CA VAL A 266 -6.28 -8.87 -14.11
C VAL A 266 -6.51 -10.35 -14.36
N ARG A 267 -6.46 -10.80 -15.62
CA ARG A 267 -6.62 -12.22 -15.96
C ARG A 267 -5.56 -13.08 -15.29
N ALA A 268 -4.31 -12.65 -15.32
CA ALA A 268 -3.20 -13.37 -14.70
C ALA A 268 -3.35 -13.45 -13.16
N LEU A 269 -3.80 -12.35 -12.54
CA LEU A 269 -4.04 -12.25 -11.11
C LEU A 269 -5.19 -13.17 -10.65
N LEU A 270 -6.29 -13.23 -11.42
CA LEU A 270 -7.43 -14.12 -11.14
C LEU A 270 -7.11 -15.60 -11.40
N ALA A 271 -6.23 -15.89 -12.35
CA ALA A 271 -5.78 -17.25 -12.62
C ALA A 271 -4.84 -17.79 -11.54
N THR A 272 -3.94 -16.94 -11.02
CA THR A 272 -2.89 -17.31 -10.05
C THR A 272 -2.77 -16.26 -8.95
N PRO A 273 -3.73 -16.18 -8.01
CA PRO A 273 -3.82 -15.09 -7.05
C PRO A 273 -2.70 -15.09 -6.01
N HIS A 274 -2.18 -16.27 -5.63
CA HIS A 274 -1.20 -16.46 -4.55
C HIS A 274 -1.48 -15.55 -3.32
N ASN A 275 -0.52 -14.72 -2.93
CA ASN A 275 -0.69 -13.66 -1.93
C ASN A 275 -0.77 -12.27 -2.57
N ASN A 276 -1.00 -12.20 -3.87
CA ASN A 276 -1.12 -10.98 -4.65
C ASN A 276 -2.56 -10.50 -4.76
N LEU A 277 -3.54 -11.38 -4.58
CA LEU A 277 -4.97 -11.07 -4.61
C LEU A 277 -5.72 -11.78 -3.49
N ARG A 278 -6.60 -11.03 -2.82
CA ARG A 278 -7.65 -11.58 -1.96
C ARG A 278 -8.95 -10.86 -2.25
N VAL A 279 -10.06 -11.59 -2.17
CA VAL A 279 -11.39 -11.05 -2.45
C VAL A 279 -12.31 -11.43 -1.30
N TRP A 280 -13.14 -10.47 -0.89
CA TRP A 280 -14.23 -10.68 0.06
C TRP A 280 -15.51 -10.11 -0.53
N VAL A 281 -16.61 -10.81 -0.31
CA VAL A 281 -17.97 -10.33 -0.59
C VAL A 281 -18.69 -10.25 0.74
N ASP A 282 -19.18 -9.06 1.09
CA ASP A 282 -19.87 -8.77 2.35
C ASP A 282 -19.05 -9.22 3.58
N GLY A 283 -17.73 -9.03 3.47
CA GLY A 283 -16.76 -9.41 4.50
C GLY A 283 -16.42 -10.91 4.56
N VAL A 284 -17.04 -11.75 3.74
CA VAL A 284 -16.75 -13.19 3.64
C VAL A 284 -15.68 -13.43 2.58
N PRO A 285 -14.56 -14.12 2.90
CA PRO A 285 -13.50 -14.39 1.93
C PRO A 285 -13.99 -15.32 0.81
N VAL A 286 -13.68 -14.98 -0.44
CA VAL A 286 -14.05 -15.75 -1.63
C VAL A 286 -12.79 -16.26 -2.34
N SER A 287 -12.80 -17.54 -2.68
CA SER A 287 -11.73 -18.15 -3.49
C SER A 287 -12.00 -17.94 -4.97
N VAL A 288 -11.21 -17.08 -5.62
CA VAL A 288 -11.37 -16.74 -7.05
C VAL A 288 -10.91 -17.85 -8.02
N THR A 289 -10.30 -18.91 -7.49
CA THR A 289 -9.86 -20.09 -8.24
C THR A 289 -10.74 -21.31 -7.99
N ALA A 290 -11.73 -21.21 -7.08
CA ALA A 290 -12.67 -22.30 -6.89
C ALA A 290 -13.54 -22.48 -8.15
N PRO A 291 -13.90 -23.73 -8.51
CA PRO A 291 -14.77 -24.00 -9.65
C PRO A 291 -16.19 -23.47 -9.42
N GLU A 292 -16.61 -23.40 -8.16
CA GLU A 292 -17.92 -22.93 -7.75
C GLU A 292 -17.77 -21.70 -6.84
N TRP A 293 -18.52 -20.66 -7.18
CA TRP A 293 -18.65 -19.46 -6.37
C TRP A 293 -19.84 -19.65 -5.43
N SER A 294 -19.76 -19.13 -4.21
CA SER A 294 -20.94 -19.09 -3.33
C SER A 294 -22.04 -18.26 -3.99
N SER A 295 -23.31 -18.65 -3.82
CA SER A 295 -24.46 -17.92 -4.38
C SER A 295 -24.42 -16.43 -4.02
N VAL A 296 -24.08 -16.09 -2.77
CA VAL A 296 -23.92 -14.70 -2.30
C VAL A 296 -22.91 -13.91 -3.15
N ALA A 297 -21.79 -14.53 -3.52
CA ALA A 297 -20.77 -13.90 -4.35
C ALA A 297 -21.23 -13.75 -5.80
N VAL A 298 -21.94 -14.74 -6.33
CA VAL A 298 -22.55 -14.67 -7.66
C VAL A 298 -23.57 -13.54 -7.70
N ASP A 299 -24.55 -13.54 -6.79
CA ASP A 299 -25.63 -12.56 -6.72
C ASP A 299 -25.05 -11.15 -6.63
N THR A 300 -24.14 -10.91 -5.69
CA THR A 300 -23.49 -9.59 -5.50
C THR A 300 -22.73 -9.13 -6.75
N LEU A 301 -21.96 -10.02 -7.39
CA LEU A 301 -21.20 -9.67 -8.59
C LEU A 301 -22.09 -9.45 -9.80
N CYS A 302 -23.10 -10.30 -10.02
CA CYS A 302 -24.07 -10.18 -11.11
C CYS A 302 -24.87 -8.88 -10.98
N ASP A 303 -25.27 -8.57 -9.75
CA ASP A 303 -25.90 -7.30 -9.40
C ASP A 303 -25.04 -6.10 -9.78
N MET A 304 -23.73 -6.17 -9.53
CA MET A 304 -22.76 -5.11 -9.86
C MET A 304 -22.36 -5.06 -11.35
N SER A 305 -22.80 -5.98 -12.21
CA SER A 305 -22.24 -6.11 -13.57
C SER A 305 -23.31 -6.11 -14.66
N ASN A 306 -24.40 -5.37 -14.45
CA ASN A 306 -25.47 -5.15 -15.43
C ASN A 306 -26.03 -6.46 -16.05
N GLY A 307 -26.07 -7.55 -15.27
CA GLY A 307 -26.78 -8.77 -15.63
C GLY A 307 -25.97 -9.89 -16.32
N THR A 308 -24.63 -9.88 -16.29
CA THR A 308 -23.87 -11.11 -16.58
C THR A 308 -24.15 -12.14 -15.48
N THR A 309 -24.36 -13.41 -15.86
CA THR A 309 -24.54 -14.52 -14.91
C THR A 309 -23.22 -15.22 -14.54
N ASP A 310 -22.12 -14.86 -15.21
CA ASP A 310 -20.78 -15.37 -14.89
C ASP A 310 -20.06 -14.42 -13.93
N ALA A 311 -19.97 -14.84 -12.66
CA ALA A 311 -19.29 -14.10 -11.60
C ALA A 311 -17.80 -13.84 -11.90
N ARG A 312 -17.12 -14.75 -12.61
CA ARG A 312 -15.71 -14.54 -12.95
C ARG A 312 -15.55 -13.46 -14.01
N SER A 313 -16.39 -13.47 -15.05
CA SER A 313 -16.44 -12.41 -16.06
C SER A 313 -16.84 -11.05 -15.45
N ALA A 314 -17.82 -11.05 -14.54
CA ALA A 314 -18.23 -9.87 -13.77
C ALA A 314 -17.05 -9.27 -12.99
N LEU A 315 -16.37 -10.08 -12.18
CA LEU A 315 -15.22 -9.62 -11.41
C LEU A 315 -14.07 -9.15 -12.30
N THR A 316 -13.81 -9.86 -13.41
CA THR A 316 -12.76 -9.47 -14.37
C THR A 316 -13.04 -8.09 -14.95
N THR A 317 -14.27 -7.84 -15.39
CA THR A 317 -14.69 -6.56 -15.97
C THR A 317 -14.60 -5.44 -14.93
N LEU A 318 -15.19 -5.66 -13.75
CA LEU A 318 -15.22 -4.68 -12.67
C LEU A 318 -13.80 -4.31 -12.21
N LEU A 319 -12.96 -5.31 -11.94
CA LEU A 319 -11.60 -5.08 -11.48
C LEU A 319 -10.74 -4.41 -12.55
N THR A 320 -10.95 -4.74 -13.83
CA THR A 320 -10.29 -4.05 -14.95
C THR A 320 -10.66 -2.58 -14.97
N SER A 321 -11.95 -2.24 -14.92
CA SER A 321 -12.42 -0.86 -14.91
C SER A 321 -11.86 -0.07 -13.73
N VAL A 322 -11.86 -0.65 -12.52
CA VAL A 322 -11.30 0.02 -11.35
C VAL A 322 -9.79 0.21 -11.47
N LEU A 323 -9.05 -0.80 -11.94
CA LEU A 323 -7.60 -0.71 -12.05
C LEU A 323 -7.14 0.29 -13.12
N LEU A 324 -7.90 0.48 -14.21
CA LEU A 324 -7.65 1.53 -15.19
C LEU A 324 -7.65 2.92 -14.52
N GLU A 325 -8.62 3.20 -13.66
CA GLU A 325 -8.69 4.44 -12.88
C GLU A 325 -7.55 4.57 -11.84
N LEU A 326 -6.92 3.47 -11.46
CA LEU A 326 -5.84 3.43 -10.47
C LEU A 326 -4.44 3.45 -11.10
N VAL A 327 -4.32 3.39 -12.43
CA VAL A 327 -3.03 3.50 -13.14
C VAL A 327 -2.21 4.74 -12.68
N PRO A 328 -2.79 5.95 -12.52
CA PRO A 328 -2.02 7.11 -12.06
C PRO A 328 -1.39 6.97 -10.68
N VAL A 329 -2.12 6.40 -9.71
CA VAL A 329 -1.58 6.17 -8.35
C VAL A 329 -0.58 5.01 -8.33
N LEU A 330 -0.77 3.98 -9.18
CA LEU A 330 0.19 2.88 -9.35
C LEU A 330 1.50 3.36 -10.00
N ARG A 331 1.43 4.29 -10.97
CA ARG A 331 2.61 4.98 -11.52
C ARG A 331 3.32 5.81 -10.44
N THR A 332 2.56 6.58 -9.66
CA THR A 332 3.12 7.34 -8.52
C THR A 332 3.85 6.42 -7.53
N LEU A 333 3.26 5.26 -7.21
CA LEU A 333 3.89 4.23 -6.37
C LEU A 333 5.18 3.70 -7.01
N GLY A 334 5.16 3.34 -8.29
CA GLY A 334 6.34 2.88 -9.03
C GLY A 334 7.47 3.92 -9.06
N ASP A 335 7.14 5.19 -9.34
CA ASP A 335 8.08 6.30 -9.35
C ASP A 335 8.78 6.46 -7.99
N HIS A 336 8.02 6.39 -6.90
CA HIS A 336 8.59 6.44 -5.54
C HIS A 336 9.44 5.20 -5.23
N GLN A 337 8.96 4.00 -5.57
CA GLN A 337 9.72 2.76 -5.38
C GLN A 337 11.08 2.82 -6.09
N GLN A 338 11.13 3.30 -7.32
CA GLN A 338 12.35 3.43 -8.12
C GLN A 338 13.27 4.54 -7.59
N ALA A 339 12.72 5.74 -7.36
CA ALA A 339 13.51 6.89 -6.93
C ALA A 339 14.14 6.73 -5.54
N LEU A 340 13.48 5.97 -4.65
CA LEU A 340 14.00 5.62 -3.33
C LEU A 340 15.01 4.44 -3.38
N ASP A 341 14.98 3.61 -4.43
CA ASP A 341 15.88 2.47 -4.65
C ASP A 341 16.86 2.70 -5.81
N GLN A 342 17.54 3.86 -5.78
CA GLN A 342 18.40 4.33 -6.87
C GLN A 342 19.80 3.66 -6.92
N PHE A 343 20.25 3.02 -5.84
CA PHE A 343 21.62 2.50 -5.72
C PHE A 343 21.70 1.00 -5.91
N ASP A 344 22.85 0.52 -6.38
CA ASP A 344 23.11 -0.92 -6.54
C ASP A 344 22.98 -1.67 -5.19
N PRO A 345 22.33 -2.85 -5.14
CA PRO A 345 22.18 -3.60 -3.89
C PRO A 345 23.50 -3.94 -3.18
N VAL A 346 24.58 -4.17 -3.92
CA VAL A 346 25.92 -4.42 -3.36
C VAL A 346 26.42 -3.17 -2.63
N HIS A 347 26.20 -1.99 -3.21
CA HIS A 347 26.57 -0.73 -2.57
C HIS A 347 25.73 -0.47 -1.31
N VAL A 348 24.41 -0.64 -1.39
CA VAL A 348 23.51 -0.50 -0.24
C VAL A 348 23.92 -1.45 0.90
N HIS A 349 24.21 -2.71 0.58
CA HIS A 349 24.66 -3.69 1.56
C HIS A 349 26.01 -3.32 2.19
N ALA A 350 26.97 -2.86 1.39
CA ALA A 350 28.27 -2.39 1.90
C ALA A 350 28.12 -1.20 2.86
N GLU A 351 27.28 -0.22 2.53
CA GLU A 351 27.00 0.92 3.39
C GLU A 351 26.29 0.52 4.69
N TYR A 352 25.40 -0.48 4.63
CA TYR A 352 24.79 -1.06 5.82
C TYR A 352 25.84 -1.72 6.73
N LEU A 353 26.73 -2.56 6.18
CA LEU A 353 27.80 -3.19 6.95
C LEU A 353 28.73 -2.16 7.58
N ALA A 354 29.07 -1.10 6.85
CA ALA A 354 29.88 0.00 7.37
C ALA A 354 29.19 0.74 8.53
N LEU A 355 27.87 0.95 8.46
CA LEU A 355 27.09 1.52 9.57
C LEU A 355 27.02 0.57 10.77
N ALA A 356 26.71 -0.70 10.53
CA ALA A 356 26.59 -1.72 11.57
C ALA A 356 27.91 -1.95 12.32
N ALA A 357 29.07 -1.80 11.65
CA ALA A 357 30.38 -1.91 12.29
C ALA A 357 30.67 -0.80 13.32
N GLN A 358 29.89 0.29 13.34
CA GLN A 358 30.07 1.43 14.25
C GLN A 358 29.21 1.35 15.52
N SER A 359 28.32 0.36 15.64
CA SER A 359 27.37 0.23 16.76
C SER A 359 27.25 -1.22 17.21
N VAL A 360 27.10 -1.44 18.52
CA VAL A 360 26.78 -2.77 19.06
C VAL A 360 25.31 -3.12 18.85
N ASP A 361 24.44 -2.10 18.83
CA ASP A 361 23.02 -2.27 18.58
C ASP A 361 22.68 -2.22 17.07
N PRO A 362 21.68 -2.98 16.61
CA PRO A 362 21.19 -2.89 15.24
C PRO A 362 20.80 -1.44 14.93
N PRO A 363 21.23 -0.89 13.78
CA PRO A 363 20.96 0.50 13.46
C PRO A 363 19.44 0.72 13.30
N ARG A 364 18.93 1.79 13.90
CA ARG A 364 17.52 2.19 13.88
C ARG A 364 17.39 3.61 13.34
N ILE A 365 16.22 3.92 12.81
CA ILE A 365 15.87 5.26 12.32
C ILE A 365 14.72 5.75 13.21
N SER A 366 14.97 6.81 13.97
CA SER A 366 13.97 7.51 14.78
C SER A 366 12.95 8.24 13.90
N LEU A 367 11.81 8.59 14.48
CA LEU A 367 10.77 9.34 13.75
C LEU A 367 11.26 10.72 13.30
N ASP A 368 12.05 11.41 14.12
CA ASP A 368 12.62 12.70 13.74
C ASP A 368 13.59 12.53 12.57
N GLU A 369 14.45 11.51 12.59
CA GLU A 369 15.32 11.21 11.44
C GLU A 369 14.50 10.89 10.18
N TRP A 370 13.42 10.11 10.29
CA TRP A 370 12.52 9.85 9.16
C TRP A 370 11.91 11.12 8.58
N ARG A 371 11.54 12.09 9.42
CA ARG A 371 11.03 13.40 8.96
C ARG A 371 12.09 14.18 8.18
N HIS A 372 13.36 14.10 8.59
CA HIS A 372 14.45 14.71 7.83
C HIS A 372 14.71 13.97 6.50
N VAL A 373 14.63 12.64 6.51
CA VAL A 373 14.81 11.80 5.32
C VAL A 373 13.77 12.17 4.25
N ILE A 374 12.49 12.21 4.61
CA ILE A 374 11.43 12.53 3.65
C ILE A 374 11.51 13.96 3.14
N ALA A 375 11.86 14.93 4.00
CA ALA A 375 12.03 16.32 3.58
C ALA A 375 13.17 16.47 2.56
N ARG A 376 14.31 15.80 2.78
CA ARG A 376 15.43 15.78 1.83
C ARG A 376 15.08 15.07 0.53
N TYR A 377 14.34 13.97 0.60
CA TYR A 377 13.86 13.25 -0.57
C TYR A 377 12.96 14.13 -1.46
N LEU A 378 11.96 14.78 -0.85
CA LEU A 378 11.04 15.67 -1.56
C LEU A 378 11.75 16.90 -2.12
N ALA A 379 12.66 17.53 -1.35
CA ALA A 379 13.48 18.63 -1.83
C ALA A 379 14.34 18.22 -3.04
N ARG A 380 14.84 16.98 -3.04
CA ARG A 380 15.60 16.44 -4.16
C ARG A 380 14.76 16.23 -5.40
N ARG A 381 13.54 15.71 -5.26
CA ARG A 381 12.60 15.60 -6.38
C ARG A 381 12.22 16.95 -6.96
N ALA A 382 11.90 17.92 -6.10
CA ALA A 382 11.59 19.28 -6.53
C ALA A 382 12.78 19.94 -7.26
N ALA A 383 14.01 19.70 -6.79
CA ALA A 383 15.21 20.20 -7.45
C ALA A 383 15.38 19.62 -8.86
N VAL A 384 15.13 18.32 -9.03
CA VAL A 384 15.14 17.62 -10.33
C VAL A 384 14.07 18.19 -11.27
N GLU A 385 12.84 18.35 -10.79
CA GLU A 385 11.73 18.91 -11.58
C GLU A 385 12.00 20.37 -11.99
N ALA A 386 12.67 21.14 -11.14
CA ALA A 386 13.09 22.51 -11.43
C ALA A 386 14.37 22.61 -12.29
N GLY A 387 15.01 21.48 -12.66
CA GLY A 387 16.27 21.47 -13.41
C GLY A 387 17.47 22.04 -12.64
N THR A 388 17.41 22.02 -11.31
CA THR A 388 18.46 22.52 -10.41
C THR A 388 19.30 21.38 -9.82
N SER A 389 20.43 21.70 -9.20
CA SER A 389 21.31 20.69 -8.61
C SER A 389 20.66 20.02 -7.39
N PRO A 390 20.41 18.69 -7.43
CA PRO A 390 19.81 17.98 -6.30
C PRO A 390 20.76 17.90 -5.09
N PRO A 391 20.24 17.91 -3.85
CA PRO A 391 21.06 17.66 -2.66
C PRO A 391 21.77 16.31 -2.73
N ALA A 392 23.01 16.28 -2.22
CA ALA A 392 23.78 15.04 -2.12
C ALA A 392 23.11 14.03 -1.16
N VAL A 393 23.30 12.76 -1.47
CA VAL A 393 22.79 11.63 -0.68
C VAL A 393 23.96 11.03 0.08
N ASP A 394 23.95 11.22 1.40
CA ASP A 394 24.89 10.55 2.30
C ASP A 394 24.43 9.11 2.62
N ARG A 395 25.28 8.36 3.32
CA ARG A 395 25.02 6.98 3.75
C ARG A 395 23.67 6.82 4.44
N PHE A 396 23.36 7.72 5.38
CA PHE A 396 22.16 7.59 6.20
C PHE A 396 20.91 7.78 5.33
N GLN A 397 20.90 8.82 4.50
CA GLN A 397 19.83 9.08 3.55
C GLN A 397 19.64 7.92 2.57
N LEU A 398 20.74 7.36 2.03
CA LEU A 398 20.73 6.21 1.13
C LEU A 398 20.04 5.00 1.77
N LEU A 399 20.45 4.63 2.98
CA LEU A 399 19.93 3.47 3.68
C LEU A 399 18.45 3.65 4.08
N ALA A 400 18.10 4.84 4.59
CA ALA A 400 16.72 5.14 4.98
C ALA A 400 15.77 5.14 3.78
N GLU A 401 16.16 5.75 2.66
CA GLU A 401 15.35 5.73 1.44
C GLU A 401 15.19 4.32 0.88
N TYR A 402 16.26 3.51 0.88
CA TYR A 402 16.16 2.11 0.47
C TYR A 402 15.16 1.33 1.33
N VAL A 403 15.20 1.49 2.65
CA VAL A 403 14.25 0.86 3.58
C VAL A 403 12.82 1.34 3.33
N LEU A 404 12.61 2.65 3.11
CA LEU A 404 11.30 3.19 2.76
C LEU A 404 10.77 2.59 1.45
N SER A 405 11.64 2.43 0.44
CA SER A 405 11.29 1.75 -0.81
C SER A 405 10.77 0.33 -0.54
N MET A 406 11.36 -0.39 0.42
CA MET A 406 10.95 -1.75 0.78
C MET A 406 9.61 -1.81 1.51
N THR A 407 9.21 -0.73 2.21
CA THR A 407 7.81 -0.55 2.67
C THR A 407 6.89 -0.43 1.45
N LEU A 408 7.19 0.45 0.51
CA LEU A 408 6.34 0.70 -0.68
C LEU A 408 6.27 -0.51 -1.64
N LYS A 409 7.29 -1.35 -1.69
CA LYS A 409 7.33 -2.58 -2.51
C LYS A 409 6.50 -3.74 -1.95
N ASP A 410 6.09 -3.64 -0.69
CA ASP A 410 5.37 -4.70 0.04
C ASP A 410 3.99 -4.25 0.56
N CYS A 411 3.59 -3.01 0.26
CA CYS A 411 2.27 -2.49 0.59
C CYS A 411 1.16 -3.22 -0.17
N SER A 412 -0.06 -3.11 0.33
CA SER A 412 -1.28 -3.58 -0.33
C SER A 412 -2.12 -2.39 -0.79
N MET A 413 -2.94 -2.58 -1.80
CA MET A 413 -4.01 -1.67 -2.18
C MET A 413 -5.34 -2.36 -1.93
N LEU A 414 -6.15 -1.81 -1.02
CA LEU A 414 -7.49 -2.29 -0.71
C LEU A 414 -8.50 -1.49 -1.52
N ILE A 415 -9.15 -2.17 -2.45
CA ILE A 415 -10.20 -1.65 -3.32
C ILE A 415 -11.54 -2.12 -2.76
N THR A 416 -12.50 -1.22 -2.64
CA THR A 416 -13.81 -1.55 -2.11
C THR A 416 -14.87 -0.92 -2.97
N VAL A 417 -15.77 -1.76 -3.49
CA VAL A 417 -16.81 -1.40 -4.45
C VAL A 417 -18.17 -1.69 -3.81
N SER A 418 -19.11 -0.77 -3.99
CA SER A 418 -20.50 -0.95 -3.56
C SER A 418 -21.45 -0.30 -4.56
N LYS A 419 -22.73 -0.68 -4.50
CA LYS A 419 -23.81 0.04 -5.18
C LYS A 419 -24.20 1.25 -4.32
N GLY A 420 -24.23 2.43 -4.93
CA GLY A 420 -24.63 3.65 -4.25
C GLY A 420 -25.02 4.73 -5.25
N ASP A 421 -26.23 5.26 -5.12
CA ASP A 421 -26.70 6.40 -5.90
C ASP A 421 -26.04 7.70 -5.44
N GLU A 422 -25.68 7.77 -4.16
CA GLU A 422 -24.97 8.89 -3.51
C GLU A 422 -23.58 8.45 -3.05
N LEU A 423 -22.60 9.34 -3.20
CA LEU A 423 -21.26 9.12 -2.65
C LEU A 423 -21.34 9.38 -1.14
N PRO A 424 -20.86 8.46 -0.28
CA PRO A 424 -20.81 8.71 1.15
C PRO A 424 -20.08 10.02 1.44
N GLU A 425 -20.72 10.95 2.15
CA GLU A 425 -20.13 12.25 2.48
C GLU A 425 -18.87 12.05 3.34
N GLY A 426 -17.75 12.65 2.92
CA GLY A 426 -16.49 12.58 3.67
C GLY A 426 -15.60 11.37 3.35
N GLU A 427 -16.07 10.39 2.59
CA GLU A 427 -15.23 9.31 2.08
C GLU A 427 -14.57 9.69 0.74
N ALA A 428 -13.32 9.27 0.53
CA ALA A 428 -12.61 9.45 -0.74
C ALA A 428 -13.10 8.46 -1.82
N CYS A 429 -14.41 8.41 -2.03
CA CYS A 429 -15.09 7.54 -2.98
C CYS A 429 -15.21 8.20 -4.36
N LYS A 430 -15.20 7.37 -5.40
CA LYS A 430 -15.37 7.77 -6.80
C LYS A 430 -16.46 6.93 -7.43
N ARG A 431 -17.21 7.51 -8.38
CA ARG A 431 -18.11 6.73 -9.25
C ARG A 431 -17.25 5.95 -10.25
N LEU A 432 -17.58 4.68 -10.47
CA LEU A 432 -16.88 3.86 -11.45
C LEU A 432 -17.34 4.20 -12.86
N PRO A 433 -16.46 4.61 -13.78
CA PRO A 433 -16.86 4.86 -15.17
C PRO A 433 -17.43 3.59 -15.82
N GLY A 434 -18.61 3.72 -16.42
CA GLY A 434 -19.32 2.59 -17.04
C GLY A 434 -19.94 1.58 -16.07
N GLY A 435 -19.81 1.79 -14.75
CA GLY A 435 -20.53 1.03 -13.73
C GLY A 435 -21.76 1.81 -13.27
N GLU A 436 -22.93 1.51 -13.84
CA GLU A 436 -24.18 2.20 -13.45
C GLU A 436 -24.44 2.03 -11.94
N GLY A 437 -24.49 3.14 -11.21
CA GLY A 437 -24.73 3.15 -9.76
C GLY A 437 -23.60 2.57 -8.91
N LEU A 438 -22.40 2.35 -9.45
CA LEU A 438 -21.27 1.81 -8.69
C LEU A 438 -20.34 2.91 -8.19
N VAL A 439 -19.98 2.79 -6.92
CA VAL A 439 -18.97 3.62 -6.27
C VAL A 439 -17.84 2.74 -5.76
N TYR A 440 -16.63 3.28 -5.76
CA TYR A 440 -15.47 2.59 -5.23
C TYR A 440 -14.55 3.53 -4.46
N ARG A 441 -13.77 2.96 -3.54
CA ARG A 441 -12.59 3.59 -2.94
C ARG A 441 -11.40 2.66 -3.05
N ALA A 442 -10.20 3.22 -3.04
CA ALA A 442 -8.95 2.46 -3.09
C ALA A 442 -7.90 3.08 -2.17
N VAL A 443 -7.43 2.32 -1.18
CA VAL A 443 -6.54 2.81 -0.12
C VAL A 443 -5.30 1.93 0.01
N LEU A 444 -4.14 2.55 0.17
CA LEU A 444 -2.89 1.85 0.45
C LEU A 444 -2.83 1.41 1.92
N LEU A 445 -2.50 0.15 2.15
CA LEU A 445 -2.35 -0.49 3.47
C LEU A 445 -0.96 -1.15 3.58
N ASP A 446 -0.66 -1.68 4.78
CA ASP A 446 0.63 -2.31 5.09
C ASP A 446 1.85 -1.35 4.95
N LEU A 447 1.64 -0.08 5.32
CA LEU A 447 2.61 1.02 5.21
C LEU A 447 3.54 1.17 6.42
N ASP A 448 3.62 0.15 7.28
CA ASP A 448 4.48 0.16 8.47
C ASP A 448 5.97 0.24 8.04
N PRO A 449 6.83 0.96 8.80
CA PRO A 449 8.24 1.05 8.49
C PRO A 449 8.91 -0.32 8.58
N LYS A 450 9.74 -0.67 7.58
CA LYS A 450 10.60 -1.85 7.69
C LYS A 450 11.84 -1.53 8.54
N ALA A 451 12.41 -2.56 9.17
CA ALA A 451 13.63 -2.40 9.96
C ALA A 451 14.88 -2.38 9.05
N LEU A 452 15.81 -1.47 9.34
CA LEU A 452 17.10 -1.37 8.64
C LEU A 452 17.93 -2.66 8.75
N ALA A 453 17.78 -3.41 9.85
CA ALA A 453 18.41 -4.72 10.05
C ALA A 453 18.02 -5.80 9.01
N LYS A 454 16.99 -5.56 8.17
CA LYS A 454 16.59 -6.48 7.09
C LYS A 454 17.42 -6.32 5.81
N VAL A 455 18.27 -5.29 5.69
CA VAL A 455 19.06 -5.04 4.48
C VAL A 455 19.89 -6.26 4.05
N PRO A 456 20.63 -6.96 4.94
CA PRO A 456 21.37 -8.17 4.56
C PRO A 456 20.48 -9.27 3.98
N GLN A 457 19.34 -9.54 4.63
CA GLN A 457 18.39 -10.56 4.17
C GLN A 457 17.84 -10.23 2.77
N TRP A 458 17.52 -8.96 2.51
CA TRP A 458 17.04 -8.54 1.19
C TRP A 458 18.12 -8.65 0.12
N PHE A 459 19.37 -8.32 0.47
CA PHE A 459 20.51 -8.46 -0.42
C PHE A 459 20.76 -9.92 -0.83
N GLU A 460 20.81 -10.83 0.16
CA GLU A 460 20.98 -12.27 -0.08
C GLU A 460 19.87 -12.84 -0.96
N LEU A 461 18.61 -12.54 -0.64
CA LEU A 461 17.47 -13.01 -1.41
C LEU A 461 17.46 -12.47 -2.84
N ASP A 462 17.81 -11.19 -3.06
CA ASP A 462 17.90 -10.62 -4.40
C ASP A 462 19.02 -11.27 -5.21
N GLY A 463 20.15 -11.58 -4.56
CA GLY A 463 21.25 -12.35 -5.13
C GLY A 463 20.83 -13.75 -5.58
N GLU A 464 20.12 -14.50 -4.73
CA GLU A 464 19.58 -15.82 -5.08
C GLU A 464 18.64 -15.75 -6.30
N ILE A 465 17.72 -14.78 -6.31
CA ILE A 465 16.74 -14.59 -7.39
C ILE A 465 17.46 -14.33 -8.72
N ARG A 466 18.40 -13.38 -8.75
CA ARG A 466 19.13 -13.02 -9.97
C ARG A 466 20.03 -14.14 -10.46
N ALA A 467 20.74 -14.82 -9.56
CA ALA A 467 21.60 -15.94 -9.92
C ALA A 467 20.81 -17.10 -10.54
N HIS A 468 19.66 -17.45 -9.94
CA HIS A 468 18.79 -18.49 -10.49
C HIS A 468 18.28 -18.13 -11.89
N PHE A 469 17.81 -16.90 -12.08
CA PHE A 469 17.34 -16.42 -13.39
C PHE A 469 18.44 -16.43 -14.46
N ALA A 470 19.62 -15.86 -14.14
CA ALA A 470 20.74 -15.78 -15.07
C ALA A 470 21.24 -17.18 -15.50
N ASN A 471 21.32 -18.13 -14.57
CA ASN A 471 21.71 -19.50 -14.85
C ASN A 471 20.68 -20.20 -15.75
N GLY A 472 19.38 -20.01 -15.50
CA GLY A 472 18.32 -20.55 -16.35
C GLY A 472 18.36 -19.97 -17.76
N ALA A 473 18.56 -18.66 -17.91
CA ALA A 473 18.62 -17.99 -19.20
C ALA A 473 19.85 -18.45 -20.01
N ALA A 474 21.01 -18.61 -19.36
CA ALA A 474 22.22 -19.13 -19.99
C ALA A 474 22.07 -20.60 -20.43
N ALA A 475 21.28 -21.40 -19.69
CA ALA A 475 21.01 -22.79 -20.02
C ALA A 475 19.90 -22.98 -21.08
N GLY A 476 19.29 -21.89 -21.57
CA GLY A 476 18.16 -21.96 -22.51
C GLY A 476 16.93 -22.62 -21.91
N ALA A 477 16.72 -22.48 -20.59
CA ALA A 477 15.57 -23.06 -19.92
C ALA A 477 14.26 -22.49 -20.49
N ASP A 478 13.27 -23.37 -20.69
CA ASP A 478 11.90 -22.93 -20.99
C ASP A 478 11.28 -22.37 -19.71
N PHE A 479 11.04 -21.07 -19.68
CA PHE A 479 10.41 -20.36 -18.57
C PHE A 479 8.87 -20.38 -18.66
N ALA A 480 8.32 -21.48 -19.16
CA ALA A 480 6.90 -21.68 -19.35
C ALA A 480 6.09 -21.27 -18.10
N GLY A 481 5.09 -20.40 -18.30
CA GLY A 481 4.18 -19.96 -17.24
C GLY A 481 4.58 -18.70 -16.49
N VAL A 482 5.73 -18.08 -16.79
CA VAL A 482 6.10 -16.76 -16.27
C VAL A 482 6.20 -15.74 -17.40
N LYS A 483 5.65 -14.54 -17.19
CA LYS A 483 5.73 -13.43 -18.14
C LYS A 483 7.10 -12.76 -18.02
N LEU A 484 8.01 -13.02 -18.95
CA LEU A 484 9.37 -12.46 -18.96
C LEU A 484 9.49 -11.23 -19.84
#